data_AF-A0A8S8XMT5-F1
#
_entry.id   AF-A0A8S8XMT5-F1
#
_cell.length_a   1.000
_cell.length_b   1.000
_cell.length_c   1.000
_cell.angle_alpha   90.00
_cell.angle_beta   90.00
_cell.angle_gamma   90.00
#
_symmetry.space_group_name_H-M   'P 1'
#
loop_
_entity.id
_entity.type
_entity.pdbx_description
1 polymer ?
#
loop_
_entity_poly.entity_id
_entity_poly.type
_entity_poly.pdbx_seq_one_letter_code
_entity_poly.pdbx_strand_id
1 'polypeptide(L)'
;MEPTDVKTLIQQIESSSPMDGEILDSFVSAVASHSVDINLVEQWLKAVHLYGISEEDTTRLTHGMMMSGEMIRWTDNSLVVDKHSTGGVGDKMSLMLAPILAACGLKVPMLAGRGLGHTGGTIDKLESIPGFNCSLDPREMKTQVEKIGCCIAAQNDAIAPADGLLYAIRDVTDTIDSVPLITASIVSKKAAEGLGALVLM
;
A
#
# COMPACT_ATOMS: atom_id res chain seq x y z
N MET A 1 9.86 -14.98 -14.14
CA MET A 1 9.58 -15.94 -13.06
C MET A 1 9.03 -17.20 -13.69
N GLU A 2 9.45 -18.38 -13.24
CA GLU A 2 8.95 -19.63 -13.82
C GLU A 2 7.57 -20.00 -13.23
N PRO A 3 6.62 -20.53 -14.01
CA PRO A 3 5.32 -20.98 -13.49
C PRO A 3 5.42 -21.99 -12.33
N THR A 4 6.51 -22.76 -12.29
CA THR A 4 6.80 -23.74 -11.24
C THR A 4 7.03 -23.06 -9.89
N ASP A 5 7.61 -21.88 -9.88
CA ASP A 5 7.95 -21.14 -8.65
C ASP A 5 6.66 -20.71 -7.93
N VAL A 6 5.68 -20.17 -8.65
CA VAL A 6 4.38 -19.77 -8.06
C VAL A 6 3.61 -20.99 -7.54
N LYS A 7 3.68 -22.12 -8.26
CA LYS A 7 3.07 -23.38 -7.80
C LYS A 7 3.73 -23.90 -6.53
N THR A 8 5.04 -23.74 -6.37
CA THR A 8 5.74 -24.06 -5.12
C THR A 8 5.22 -23.22 -3.96
N LEU A 9 5.06 -21.91 -4.14
CA LEU A 9 4.46 -21.04 -3.11
C LEU A 9 3.05 -21.50 -2.73
N ILE A 10 2.21 -21.82 -3.73
CA ILE A 10 0.84 -22.32 -3.48
C ILE A 10 0.88 -23.61 -2.66
N GLN A 11 1.74 -24.58 -3.01
CA GLN A 11 1.88 -25.83 -2.26
C GLN A 11 2.36 -25.61 -0.82
N GLN A 12 3.25 -24.64 -0.60
CA GLN A 12 3.71 -24.27 0.74
C GLN A 12 2.56 -23.69 1.57
N ILE A 13 1.75 -22.80 0.98
CA ILE A 13 0.55 -22.23 1.62
C ILE A 13 -0.46 -23.34 1.98
N GLU A 14 -0.82 -24.20 1.02
CA GLU A 14 -1.78 -25.29 1.20
C GLU A 14 -1.36 -26.30 2.28
N SER A 15 -0.05 -26.51 2.43
CA SER A 15 0.52 -27.38 3.46
C SER A 15 0.81 -26.67 4.78
N SER A 16 0.49 -25.38 4.90
CA SER A 16 0.84 -24.52 6.05
C SER A 16 2.34 -24.54 6.39
N SER A 17 3.18 -24.68 5.37
CA SER A 17 4.64 -24.61 5.48
C SER A 17 5.11 -23.16 5.23
N PRO A 18 6.23 -22.73 5.84
CA PRO A 18 6.85 -21.44 5.51
C PRO A 18 7.12 -21.33 4.01
N MET A 19 6.86 -20.16 3.42
CA MET A 19 7.15 -19.94 2.01
C MET A 19 8.66 -19.79 1.78
N ASP A 20 9.11 -20.21 0.60
CA ASP A 20 10.46 -19.89 0.17
C ASP A 20 10.57 -18.39 -0.07
N GLY A 21 11.45 -17.76 0.70
CA GLY A 21 11.59 -16.32 0.69
C GLY A 21 12.18 -15.74 -0.60
N GLU A 22 13.13 -16.43 -1.23
CA GLU A 22 13.71 -15.96 -2.49
C GLU A 22 12.67 -16.04 -3.61
N ILE A 23 11.87 -17.10 -3.59
CA ILE A 23 10.74 -17.25 -4.51
C ILE A 23 9.68 -16.17 -4.26
N LEU A 24 9.36 -15.87 -3.00
CA LEU A 24 8.40 -14.82 -2.66
C LEU A 24 8.88 -13.43 -3.13
N ASP A 25 10.16 -13.10 -2.93
CA ASP A 25 10.71 -11.81 -3.39
C ASP A 25 10.71 -11.70 -4.92
N SER A 26 11.04 -12.81 -5.61
CA SER A 26 10.96 -12.92 -7.07
C SER A 26 9.52 -12.80 -7.56
N PHE A 27 8.55 -13.39 -6.85
CA PHE A 27 7.12 -13.28 -7.13
C PHE A 27 6.66 -11.84 -7.07
N VAL A 28 6.96 -11.14 -5.97
CA VAL A 28 6.56 -9.73 -5.80
C VAL A 28 7.17 -8.84 -6.88
N SER A 29 8.44 -9.08 -7.24
CA SER A 29 9.11 -8.36 -8.33
C SER A 29 8.47 -8.65 -9.69
N ALA A 30 8.04 -9.89 -9.93
CA ALA A 30 7.36 -10.29 -11.16
C ALA A 30 5.95 -9.69 -11.27
N VAL A 31 5.22 -9.62 -10.15
CA VAL A 31 3.94 -8.93 -10.03
C VAL A 31 4.11 -7.44 -10.35
N ALA A 32 5.07 -6.76 -9.73
CA ALA A 32 5.35 -5.34 -9.95
C ALA A 32 5.67 -5.00 -11.41
N SER A 33 6.37 -5.91 -12.10
CA SER A 33 6.76 -5.76 -13.50
C SER A 33 5.75 -6.33 -14.50
N HIS A 34 4.59 -6.82 -14.04
CA HIS A 34 3.57 -7.49 -14.86
C HIS A 34 4.14 -8.68 -15.69
N SER A 35 5.17 -9.35 -15.19
CA SER A 35 5.87 -10.45 -15.88
C SER A 35 5.43 -11.84 -15.43
N VAL A 36 4.46 -11.92 -14.52
CA VAL A 36 3.82 -13.15 -14.05
C VAL A 36 2.44 -13.31 -14.70
N ASP A 37 2.05 -14.55 -15.00
CA ASP A 37 0.71 -14.85 -15.50
C ASP A 37 -0.34 -14.50 -14.43
N ILE A 38 -1.31 -13.67 -14.79
CA ILE A 38 -2.41 -13.22 -13.91
C ILE A 38 -3.17 -14.42 -13.32
N ASN A 39 -3.33 -15.51 -14.08
CA ASN A 39 -4.00 -16.73 -13.59
C ASN A 39 -3.25 -17.37 -12.41
N LEU A 40 -1.91 -17.29 -12.41
CA LEU A 40 -1.10 -17.80 -11.30
C LEU A 40 -1.17 -16.87 -10.09
N VAL A 41 -1.22 -15.55 -10.32
CA VAL A 41 -1.42 -14.56 -9.25
C VAL A 41 -2.77 -14.76 -8.57
N GLU A 42 -3.84 -14.95 -9.35
CA GLU A 42 -5.18 -15.25 -8.82
C GLU A 42 -5.19 -16.55 -7.99
N GLN A 43 -4.57 -17.63 -8.49
CA GLN A 43 -4.46 -18.89 -7.75
C GLN A 43 -3.72 -18.72 -6.42
N TRP A 44 -2.61 -17.96 -6.45
CA TRP A 44 -1.85 -17.65 -5.23
C TRP A 44 -2.66 -16.82 -4.24
N LEU A 45 -3.37 -15.78 -4.71
CA LEU A 45 -4.26 -14.96 -3.88
C LEU A 45 -5.36 -15.80 -3.22
N LYS A 46 -5.98 -16.71 -3.97
CA LYS A 46 -6.99 -17.64 -3.44
C LYS A 46 -6.41 -18.60 -2.41
N ALA A 47 -5.18 -19.08 -2.61
CA ALA A 47 -4.49 -19.91 -1.61
C ALA A 47 -4.23 -19.11 -0.31
N VAL A 48 -3.69 -17.89 -0.40
CA VAL A 48 -3.46 -17.03 0.78
C VAL A 48 -4.77 -16.68 1.49
N HIS A 49 -5.84 -16.43 0.73
CA HIS A 49 -7.17 -16.16 1.29
C HIS A 49 -7.75 -17.36 2.04
N LEU A 50 -7.65 -18.56 1.45
CA LEU A 50 -8.25 -19.77 2.02
C LEU A 50 -7.46 -20.33 3.22
N TYR A 51 -6.13 -20.33 3.15
CA TYR A 51 -5.28 -20.99 4.14
C TYR A 51 -4.55 -20.01 5.08
N GLY A 52 -4.45 -18.73 4.72
CA GLY A 52 -3.62 -17.76 5.40
C GLY A 52 -2.13 -17.97 5.12
N ILE A 53 -1.30 -17.09 5.68
CA ILE A 53 0.17 -17.18 5.68
C ILE A 53 0.71 -16.76 7.04
N SER A 54 1.96 -17.11 7.35
CA SER A 54 2.59 -16.75 8.62
C SER A 54 2.81 -15.24 8.76
N GLU A 55 3.07 -14.78 9.99
CA GLU A 55 3.47 -13.39 10.24
C GLU A 55 4.80 -13.03 9.55
N GLU A 56 5.74 -13.98 9.51
CA GLU A 56 7.02 -13.83 8.82
C GLU A 56 6.81 -13.64 7.30
N ASP A 57 5.97 -14.48 6.70
CA ASP A 57 5.61 -14.38 5.28
C ASP A 57 4.86 -13.08 4.97
N THR A 58 3.95 -12.67 5.86
CA THR A 58 3.22 -11.41 5.73
C THR A 58 4.18 -10.22 5.79
N THR A 59 5.16 -10.26 6.70
CA THR A 59 6.20 -9.23 6.83
C THR A 59 7.06 -9.16 5.58
N ARG A 60 7.48 -10.32 5.06
CA ARG A 60 8.30 -10.39 3.84
C ARG A 60 7.53 -9.91 2.60
N LEU A 61 6.28 -10.33 2.45
CA LEU A 61 5.38 -9.82 1.40
C LEU A 61 5.25 -8.30 1.48
N THR A 62 4.98 -7.77 2.67
CA THR A 62 4.86 -6.32 2.92
C THR A 62 6.13 -5.57 2.52
N HIS A 63 7.29 -6.10 2.91
CA HIS A 63 8.59 -5.50 2.59
C HIS A 63 8.87 -5.56 1.07
N GLY A 64 8.62 -6.70 0.43
CA GLY A 64 8.75 -6.84 -1.02
C GLY A 64 7.88 -5.84 -1.77
N MET A 65 6.61 -5.69 -1.35
CA MET A 65 5.67 -4.75 -1.97
C MET A 65 6.12 -3.30 -1.78
N MET A 66 6.60 -2.94 -0.59
CA MET A 66 7.17 -1.62 -0.30
C MET A 66 8.36 -1.31 -1.22
N MET A 67 9.25 -2.29 -1.41
CA MET A 67 10.48 -2.15 -2.21
C MET A 67 10.24 -2.25 -3.72
N SER A 68 9.03 -2.59 -4.16
CA SER A 68 8.70 -2.81 -5.58
C SER A 68 8.65 -1.52 -6.42
N GLY A 69 8.66 -0.35 -5.78
CA GLY A 69 8.58 0.96 -6.44
C GLY A 69 9.44 2.03 -5.79
N GLU A 70 9.07 3.28 -6.04
CA GLU A 70 9.69 4.46 -5.44
C GLU A 70 9.37 4.55 -3.95
N MET A 71 10.36 4.98 -3.18
CA MET A 71 10.22 5.27 -1.76
C MET A 71 10.66 6.70 -1.48
N ILE A 72 9.89 7.39 -0.64
CA ILE A 72 10.23 8.75 -0.27
C ILE A 72 11.32 8.71 0.81
N ARG A 73 12.47 9.32 0.51
CA ARG A 73 13.58 9.46 1.45
C ARG A 73 13.66 10.87 1.99
N TRP A 74 13.55 10.99 3.31
CA TRP A 74 13.65 12.24 4.06
C TRP A 74 15.08 12.45 4.55
N THR A 75 15.56 13.69 4.45
CA THR A 75 16.98 14.03 4.70
C THR A 75 17.23 14.68 6.06
N ASP A 76 16.18 15.10 6.76
CA ASP A 76 16.28 15.70 8.10
C ASP A 76 15.79 14.73 9.18
N ASN A 77 16.00 15.10 10.44
CA ASN A 77 15.58 14.31 11.60
C ASN A 77 14.12 14.55 11.99
N SER A 78 13.31 15.13 11.10
CA SER A 78 11.90 15.39 11.37
C SER A 78 11.15 14.06 11.44
N LEU A 79 10.26 13.91 12.42
CA LEU A 79 9.43 12.71 12.52
C LEU A 79 8.36 12.75 11.41
N VAL A 80 8.43 11.76 10.54
CA VAL A 80 7.49 11.57 9.44
C VAL A 80 6.37 10.66 9.93
N VAL A 81 5.14 11.12 9.84
CA VAL A 81 3.97 10.44 10.40
C VAL A 81 2.84 10.40 9.40
N ASP A 82 2.00 9.37 9.50
CA ASP A 82 0.74 9.34 8.79
C ASP A 82 -0.36 8.64 9.59
N LYS A 83 -1.60 8.81 9.14
CA LYS A 83 -2.78 8.08 9.61
C LYS A 83 -3.43 7.37 8.44
N HIS A 84 -3.70 6.08 8.60
CA HIS A 84 -4.58 5.34 7.69
C HIS A 84 -5.93 5.01 8.37
N SER A 85 -7.00 5.01 7.58
CA SER A 85 -8.35 4.63 8.02
C SER A 85 -8.89 3.59 7.05
N THR A 86 -9.51 2.53 7.57
CA THR A 86 -10.19 1.53 6.73
C THR A 86 -11.47 2.07 6.08
N GLY A 87 -11.86 3.30 6.39
CA GLY A 87 -13.01 3.99 5.82
C GLY A 87 -14.18 4.11 6.79
N GLY A 88 -15.01 5.14 6.58
CA GLY A 88 -16.17 5.42 7.40
C GLY A 88 -17.05 6.51 6.79
N VAL A 89 -18.37 6.38 6.95
CA VAL A 89 -19.32 7.37 6.44
C VAL A 89 -19.05 8.73 7.10
N GLY A 90 -18.69 9.73 6.29
CA GLY A 90 -18.39 11.08 6.77
C GLY A 90 -17.00 11.26 7.40
N ASP A 91 -16.09 10.27 7.32
CA ASP A 91 -14.72 10.44 7.84
C ASP A 91 -13.99 11.56 7.08
N LYS A 92 -13.77 12.67 7.77
CA LYS A 92 -13.03 13.85 7.29
C LYS A 92 -11.77 14.12 8.10
N MET A 93 -11.35 13.15 8.93
CA MET A 93 -10.25 13.33 9.87
C MET A 93 -8.95 13.72 9.15
N SER A 94 -8.66 13.07 8.02
CA SER A 94 -7.44 13.32 7.25
C SER A 94 -7.28 14.78 6.82
N LEU A 95 -8.38 15.45 6.46
CA LEU A 95 -8.36 16.86 6.02
C LEU A 95 -7.89 17.83 7.10
N MET A 96 -8.23 17.55 8.36
CA MET A 96 -7.85 18.39 9.50
C MET A 96 -6.54 17.92 10.13
N LEU A 97 -6.32 16.61 10.17
CA LEU A 97 -5.19 16.03 10.89
C LEU A 97 -3.86 16.31 10.20
N ALA A 98 -3.79 16.26 8.87
CA ALA A 98 -2.57 16.56 8.13
C ALA A 98 -1.99 17.96 8.45
N PRO A 99 -2.76 19.07 8.34
CA PRO A 99 -2.25 20.39 8.69
C PRO A 99 -2.03 20.59 10.21
N ILE A 100 -2.81 19.92 11.08
CA ILE A 100 -2.58 19.98 12.54
C ILE A 100 -1.22 19.37 12.90
N LEU A 101 -0.91 18.17 12.39
CA LEU A 101 0.37 17.50 12.63
C LEU A 101 1.53 18.30 12.03
N ALA A 102 1.35 18.89 10.84
CA ALA A 102 2.33 19.80 10.25
C ALA A 102 2.60 21.02 11.15
N ALA A 103 1.56 21.64 11.73
CA ALA A 103 1.70 22.74 12.67
C ALA A 103 2.41 22.34 13.97
N CYS A 104 2.40 21.05 14.33
CA CYS A 104 3.19 20.48 15.43
C CYS A 104 4.65 20.17 15.06
N GLY A 105 5.10 20.51 13.84
CA GLY A 105 6.46 20.27 13.36
C GLY A 105 6.72 18.87 12.81
N LEU A 106 5.67 18.10 12.51
CA LEU A 106 5.77 16.77 11.92
C LEU A 106 5.67 16.84 10.39
N LYS A 107 6.17 15.82 9.69
CA LYS A 107 6.04 15.67 8.24
C LYS A 107 4.94 14.68 7.90
N VAL A 108 3.99 15.07 7.03
CA VAL A 108 2.82 14.24 6.68
C VAL A 108 2.69 14.04 5.16
N PRO A 109 3.32 13.00 4.59
CA PRO A 109 3.25 12.66 3.16
C PRO A 109 2.06 11.72 2.82
N MET A 110 0.85 12.11 3.17
CA MET A 110 -0.29 11.19 3.17
C MET A 110 -0.71 10.75 1.75
N LEU A 111 -0.61 9.45 1.44
CA LEU A 111 -1.36 8.85 0.34
C LEU A 111 -2.78 8.51 0.79
N ALA A 112 -3.77 8.99 0.05
CA ALA A 112 -5.17 8.69 0.32
C ALA A 112 -5.88 8.04 -0.87
N GLY A 113 -6.87 7.22 -0.54
CA GLY A 113 -7.73 6.57 -1.54
C GLY A 113 -8.90 7.46 -1.98
N ARG A 114 -9.46 7.08 -3.13
CA ARG A 114 -10.81 7.47 -3.56
C ARG A 114 -11.87 6.64 -2.82
N GLY A 115 -13.13 6.97 -3.02
CA GLY A 115 -14.24 6.26 -2.40
C GLY A 115 -14.24 4.76 -2.67
N LEU A 116 -14.56 3.98 -1.64
CA LEU A 116 -14.74 2.53 -1.70
C LEU A 116 -16.18 2.18 -1.29
N GLY A 117 -16.91 1.52 -2.17
CA GLY A 117 -18.32 1.19 -1.95
C GLY A 117 -19.18 2.43 -1.69
N HIS A 118 -19.86 2.46 -0.54
CA HIS A 118 -20.74 3.57 -0.13
C HIS A 118 -20.03 4.69 0.64
N THR A 119 -18.71 4.58 0.87
CA THR A 119 -17.93 5.58 1.60
C THR A 119 -17.19 6.51 0.65
N GLY A 120 -17.28 7.82 0.87
CA GLY A 120 -16.56 8.81 0.06
C GLY A 120 -15.09 8.93 0.46
N GLY A 121 -14.19 9.01 -0.51
CA GLY A 121 -12.74 9.08 -0.30
C GLY A 121 -12.25 10.43 0.20
N THR A 122 -11.01 10.49 0.65
CA THR A 122 -10.38 11.77 1.02
C THR A 122 -10.03 12.58 -0.24
N ILE A 123 -9.61 11.89 -1.30
CA ILE A 123 -9.28 12.51 -2.59
C ILE A 123 -10.50 13.19 -3.21
N ASP A 124 -11.66 12.50 -3.23
CA ASP A 124 -12.89 13.05 -3.82
C ASP A 124 -13.35 14.32 -3.08
N LYS A 125 -13.12 14.41 -1.77
CA LYS A 125 -13.41 15.60 -0.96
C LYS A 125 -12.48 16.76 -1.32
N LEU A 126 -11.18 16.51 -1.49
CA LEU A 126 -10.21 17.54 -1.85
C LEU A 126 -10.42 18.07 -3.27
N GLU A 127 -10.70 17.18 -4.22
CA GLU A 127 -10.97 17.54 -5.63
C GLU A 127 -12.28 18.31 -5.82
N SER A 128 -13.15 18.37 -4.80
CA SER A 128 -14.30 19.30 -4.81
C SER A 128 -13.89 20.78 -4.74
N ILE A 129 -12.64 21.06 -4.32
CA ILE A 129 -12.06 22.41 -4.34
C ILE A 129 -11.55 22.69 -5.75
N PRO A 130 -12.07 23.71 -6.46
CA PRO A 130 -11.66 24.00 -7.84
C PRO A 130 -10.14 24.24 -7.95
N GLY A 131 -9.48 23.45 -8.80
CA GLY A 131 -8.04 23.55 -9.06
C GLY A 131 -7.13 22.83 -8.05
N PHE A 132 -7.68 22.10 -7.07
CA PHE A 132 -6.86 21.29 -6.16
C PHE A 132 -6.29 20.07 -6.91
N ASN A 133 -4.96 19.93 -6.93
CA ASN A 133 -4.29 18.81 -7.57
C ASN A 133 -3.88 17.75 -6.53
N CYS A 134 -4.52 16.58 -6.56
CA CYS A 134 -4.14 15.42 -5.75
C CYS A 134 -3.15 14.47 -6.47
N SER A 135 -2.93 14.65 -7.77
CA SER A 135 -2.06 13.80 -8.58
C SER A 135 -0.62 14.29 -8.47
N LEU A 136 0.05 13.91 -7.38
CA LEU A 136 1.44 14.22 -7.12
C LEU A 136 2.29 12.97 -7.25
N ASP A 137 3.44 13.11 -7.91
CA ASP A 137 4.49 12.08 -7.90
C ASP A 137 5.30 12.11 -6.58
N PRO A 138 6.12 11.08 -6.29
CA PRO A 138 6.90 11.03 -5.04
C PRO A 138 7.83 12.24 -4.80
N ARG A 139 8.35 12.87 -5.87
CA ARG A 139 9.24 14.05 -5.78
C ARG A 139 8.43 15.30 -5.48
N GLU A 140 7.27 15.45 -6.11
CA GLU A 140 6.33 16.52 -5.82
C GLU A 140 5.80 16.43 -4.40
N MET A 141 5.42 15.22 -3.95
CA MET A 141 5.03 14.97 -2.55
C MET A 141 6.11 15.42 -1.58
N LYS A 142 7.36 14.99 -1.80
CA LYS A 142 8.51 15.41 -0.99
C LYS A 142 8.65 16.93 -0.95
N THR A 143 8.58 17.58 -2.11
CA THR A 143 8.71 19.04 -2.22
C THR A 143 7.62 19.77 -1.43
N GLN A 144 6.37 19.31 -1.50
CA GLN A 144 5.26 19.91 -0.75
C GLN A 144 5.44 19.74 0.75
N VAL A 145 5.83 18.54 1.21
CA VAL A 145 6.03 18.26 2.63
C VAL A 145 7.23 19.03 3.19
N GLU A 146 8.32 19.17 2.44
CA GLU A 146 9.47 19.98 2.87
C GLU A 146 9.14 21.48 2.95
N LYS A 147 8.21 21.96 2.11
CA LYS A 147 7.80 23.37 2.08
C LYS A 147 6.70 23.72 3.08
N ILE A 148 5.71 22.85 3.25
CA ILE A 148 4.45 23.13 3.95
C ILE A 148 4.31 22.29 5.22
N GLY A 149 4.99 21.15 5.30
CA GLY A 149 4.88 20.16 6.39
C GLY A 149 3.91 19.02 6.09
N CYS A 150 3.00 19.16 5.12
CA CYS A 150 2.09 18.08 4.72
C CYS A 150 1.69 18.14 3.24
N CYS A 151 1.29 16.99 2.71
CA CYS A 151 0.49 16.88 1.49
C CYS A 151 -0.56 15.77 1.65
N ILE A 152 -1.59 15.79 0.80
CA ILE A 152 -2.50 14.65 0.62
C ILE A 152 -2.53 14.38 -0.88
N ALA A 153 -2.00 13.24 -1.28
CA ALA A 153 -1.91 12.82 -2.67
C ALA A 153 -2.72 11.56 -2.92
N ALA A 154 -3.23 11.42 -4.14
CA ALA A 154 -3.83 10.18 -4.59
C ALA A 154 -2.76 9.08 -4.69
N GLN A 155 -3.18 7.83 -4.54
CA GLN A 155 -2.33 6.69 -4.87
C GLN A 155 -1.82 6.80 -6.32
N ASN A 156 -0.55 6.51 -6.54
CA ASN A 156 0.10 6.55 -7.85
C ASN A 156 0.88 5.25 -8.08
N ASP A 157 1.08 4.89 -9.34
CA ASP A 157 1.72 3.63 -9.75
C ASP A 157 3.23 3.58 -9.41
N ALA A 158 3.82 4.71 -9.01
CA ALA A 158 5.21 4.74 -8.60
C ALA A 158 5.42 4.13 -7.21
N ILE A 159 4.41 4.15 -6.32
CA ILE A 159 4.53 3.68 -4.95
C ILE A 159 3.87 2.31 -4.80
N ALA A 160 4.68 1.31 -4.42
CA ALA A 160 4.27 -0.09 -4.25
C ALA A 160 3.48 -0.66 -5.45
N PRO A 161 3.99 -0.64 -6.69
CA PRO A 161 3.28 -1.14 -7.88
C PRO A 161 2.83 -2.60 -7.77
N ALA A 162 3.55 -3.45 -7.02
CA ALA A 162 3.08 -4.80 -6.74
C ALA A 162 1.72 -4.81 -6.02
N ASP A 163 1.51 -3.91 -5.06
CA ASP A 163 0.23 -3.74 -4.39
C ASP A 163 -0.87 -3.31 -5.37
N GLY A 164 -0.57 -2.40 -6.28
CA GLY A 164 -1.55 -1.95 -7.28
C GLY A 164 -2.14 -3.11 -8.08
N LEU A 165 -1.28 -3.99 -8.60
CA LEU A 165 -1.73 -5.18 -9.35
C LEU A 165 -2.46 -6.19 -8.44
N LEU A 166 -1.92 -6.51 -7.26
CA LEU A 166 -2.56 -7.45 -6.34
C LEU A 166 -3.94 -6.94 -5.87
N TYR A 167 -4.05 -5.65 -5.57
CA TYR A 167 -5.29 -5.01 -5.16
C TYR A 167 -6.34 -5.08 -6.27
N ALA A 168 -5.95 -4.77 -7.51
CA ALA A 168 -6.85 -4.84 -8.67
C ALA A 168 -7.39 -6.26 -8.91
N ILE A 169 -6.55 -7.29 -8.75
CA ILE A 169 -6.98 -8.68 -8.89
C ILE A 169 -7.88 -9.09 -7.71
N ARG A 170 -7.55 -8.67 -6.48
CA ARG A 170 -8.37 -8.96 -5.30
C ARG A 170 -9.80 -8.45 -5.41
N ASP A 171 -9.98 -7.26 -6.00
CA ASP A 171 -11.29 -6.61 -6.20
C ASP A 171 -12.24 -7.40 -7.09
N VAL A 172 -11.71 -8.25 -7.99
CA VAL A 172 -12.52 -9.04 -8.94
C VAL A 172 -12.45 -10.54 -8.69
N THR A 173 -11.79 -10.99 -7.62
CA THR A 173 -11.60 -12.42 -7.30
C THR A 173 -12.12 -12.83 -5.93
N ASP A 174 -12.87 -11.96 -5.25
CA ASP A 174 -13.41 -12.18 -3.91
C ASP A 174 -12.33 -12.53 -2.86
N THR A 175 -11.16 -11.90 -2.97
CA THR A 175 -10.02 -12.09 -2.03
C THR A 175 -9.66 -10.81 -1.26
N ILE A 176 -10.59 -9.86 -1.16
CA ILE A 176 -10.40 -8.61 -0.41
C ILE A 176 -10.25 -8.87 1.09
N ASP A 177 -11.09 -9.71 1.68
CA ASP A 177 -11.25 -9.93 3.13
C ASP A 177 -10.22 -10.90 3.74
N SER A 178 -8.98 -10.88 3.23
CA SER A 178 -7.84 -11.62 3.79
C SER A 178 -6.98 -10.71 4.67
N VAL A 179 -6.90 -11.01 5.97
CA VAL A 179 -6.09 -10.26 6.95
C VAL A 179 -4.63 -10.06 6.53
N PRO A 180 -3.86 -11.10 6.12
CA PRO A 180 -2.47 -10.91 5.71
C PRO A 180 -2.35 -10.04 4.44
N LEU A 181 -3.27 -10.18 3.48
CA LEU A 181 -3.26 -9.36 2.26
C LEU A 181 -3.65 -7.91 2.53
N ILE A 182 -4.65 -7.66 3.40
CA ILE A 182 -5.02 -6.31 3.85
C ILE A 182 -3.83 -5.65 4.56
N THR A 183 -3.18 -6.40 5.47
CA THR A 183 -2.03 -5.91 6.23
C THR A 183 -0.88 -5.53 5.30
N ALA A 184 -0.48 -6.44 4.40
CA ALA A 184 0.59 -6.18 3.45
C ALA A 184 0.25 -5.03 2.51
N SER A 185 -0.99 -4.94 2.04
CA SER A 185 -1.44 -3.87 1.18
C SER A 185 -1.36 -2.50 1.85
N ILE A 186 -1.92 -2.35 3.06
CA ILE A 186 -1.94 -1.06 3.76
C ILE A 186 -0.52 -0.66 4.17
N VAL A 187 0.21 -1.57 4.80
CA VAL A 187 1.51 -1.25 5.40
C VAL A 187 2.57 -1.00 4.34
N SER A 188 2.58 -1.72 3.21
CA SER A 188 3.59 -1.51 2.16
C SER A 188 3.55 -0.10 1.57
N LYS A 189 2.35 0.39 1.23
CA LYS A 189 2.14 1.76 0.75
C LYS A 189 2.57 2.79 1.78
N LYS A 190 2.16 2.61 3.04
CA LYS A 190 2.48 3.55 4.12
C LYS A 190 3.96 3.56 4.46
N ALA A 191 4.60 2.40 4.50
CA ALA A 191 6.03 2.30 4.76
C ALA A 191 6.87 2.93 3.64
N ALA A 192 6.42 2.85 2.38
CA ALA A 192 7.08 3.50 1.24
C ALA A 192 7.06 5.05 1.32
N GLU A 193 6.18 5.64 2.14
CA GLU A 193 6.19 7.08 2.45
C GLU A 193 7.37 7.48 3.36
N GLY A 194 8.15 6.53 3.88
CA GLY A 194 9.32 6.79 4.72
C GLY A 194 8.96 7.20 6.15
N LEU A 195 7.89 6.61 6.70
CA LEU A 195 7.33 6.97 8.00
C LEU A 195 8.21 6.50 9.17
N GLY A 196 8.29 7.32 10.22
CA GLY A 196 8.80 6.94 11.54
C GLY A 196 7.71 6.46 12.51
N ALA A 197 6.44 6.82 12.24
CA ALA A 197 5.28 6.32 12.98
C ALA A 197 4.01 6.31 12.10
N LEU A 198 3.14 5.32 12.31
CA LEU A 198 1.86 5.18 11.62
C LEU A 198 0.76 4.90 12.64
N VAL A 199 -0.37 5.58 12.51
CA VAL A 199 -1.60 5.26 13.28
C VAL A 199 -2.62 4.62 12.34
N LEU A 200 -3.13 3.46 12.72
CA LEU A 200 -4.23 2.77 12.04
C LEU A 200 -5.52 3.00 12.84
N MET A 201 -6.60 3.41 12.17
CA MET A 201 -7.91 3.68 12.77
C MET A 201 -9.05 3.03 11.98
#